data_AF-A0A8H7ZXB1-F1
#
_entry.id   AF-A0A8H7ZXB1-F1
#
_cell.length_a   1.000
_cell.length_b   1.000
_cell.length_c   1.000
_cell.angle_alpha   90.00
_cell.angle_beta   90.00
_cell.angle_gamma   90.00
#
_symmetry.space_group_name_H-M   'P 1'
#
loop_
_entity.id
_entity.type
_entity.pdbx_description
1 polymer ?
#
loop_
_entity_poly.entity_id
_entity_poly.type
_entity_poly.pdbx_seq_one_letter_code
_entity_poly.pdbx_strand_id
1 'polypeptide(L)'
;MRPASSFVFTCALAIAAAAPALARFGQENPPVERQLEKFGFNVGLHGDIAGQIATFSGQIPSTLLGNSDPCAQAKLADRIVHYGESKIRKASLRKRYNKLAMTFMAAERNFDPTKAPKFCKDASLPRHKLLRGILPKVDPSRGGPSRGGISAAKANRLTARRLRICLDNPSRCGLAAQGKSIADQMRELGFTDFN
;
A
#
# COMPACT_ATOMS: atom_id res chain seq x y z
N MET A 1 9.52 -15.79 -68.01
CA MET A 1 8.93 -16.46 -66.83
C MET A 1 9.33 -15.66 -65.58
N ARG A 2 8.37 -15.35 -64.70
CA ARG A 2 8.41 -14.45 -63.50
C ARG A 2 9.50 -14.82 -62.47
N PRO A 3 9.96 -13.92 -61.56
CA PRO A 3 9.16 -13.08 -60.63
C PRO A 3 9.57 -11.59 -60.56
N ALA A 4 8.65 -10.62 -60.49
CA ALA A 4 7.85 -10.19 -59.32
C ALA A 4 8.69 -9.62 -58.17
N SER A 5 9.11 -8.35 -58.30
CA SER A 5 9.69 -7.57 -57.20
C SER A 5 8.59 -6.89 -56.41
N SER A 6 8.43 -7.34 -55.17
CA SER A 6 7.47 -6.86 -54.18
C SER A 6 7.76 -5.41 -53.77
N PHE A 7 6.85 -4.48 -54.09
CA PHE A 7 6.77 -3.20 -53.40
C PHE A 7 6.12 -3.44 -52.02
N VAL A 8 6.96 -3.49 -50.99
CA VAL A 8 6.52 -3.58 -49.60
C VAL A 8 5.86 -2.25 -49.22
N PHE A 9 4.55 -2.33 -48.98
CA PHE A 9 3.73 -1.31 -48.33
C PHE A 9 4.42 -0.83 -47.04
N THR A 10 4.98 0.38 -47.06
CA THR A 10 5.43 1.05 -45.83
C THR A 10 4.28 1.91 -45.33
N CYS A 11 3.28 1.26 -44.73
CA CYS A 11 2.23 1.95 -43.97
C CYS A 11 2.80 2.24 -42.57
N ALA A 12 3.48 3.37 -42.42
CA ALA A 12 3.93 3.86 -41.12
C ALA A 12 2.70 4.34 -40.32
N LEU A 13 2.03 3.41 -39.65
CA LEU A 13 0.98 3.73 -38.69
C LEU A 13 1.65 4.22 -37.40
N ALA A 14 1.88 5.53 -37.30
CA ALA A 14 2.24 6.17 -36.05
C ALA A 14 1.02 6.17 -35.12
N ILE A 15 0.84 5.09 -34.35
CA ILE A 15 -0.10 5.09 -33.23
C ILE A 15 0.54 5.92 -32.11
N ALA A 16 0.18 7.20 -32.06
CA ALA A 16 0.36 8.00 -30.86
C ALA A 16 -0.51 7.38 -29.77
N ALA A 17 0.11 6.61 -28.87
CA ALA A 17 -0.54 6.12 -27.66
C ALA A 17 -0.88 7.33 -26.79
N ALA A 18 -2.09 7.86 -26.94
CA ALA A 18 -2.71 8.66 -25.90
C ALA A 18 -2.79 7.76 -24.67
N ALA A 19 -1.92 8.02 -23.69
CA ALA A 19 -1.94 7.32 -22.42
C ALA A 19 -3.37 7.47 -21.86
N PRO A 20 -4.13 6.37 -21.69
CA PRO A 20 -5.38 6.51 -20.99
C PRO A 20 -5.01 6.97 -19.59
N ALA A 21 -5.69 8.01 -19.10
CA ALA A 21 -5.78 8.32 -17.68
C ALA A 21 -6.51 7.17 -16.98
N LEU A 22 -5.91 5.98 -16.99
CA LEU A 22 -6.28 4.87 -16.13
C LEU A 22 -6.04 5.39 -14.71
N ALA A 23 -7.07 5.36 -13.88
CA ALA A 23 -6.92 5.53 -12.44
C ALA A 23 -5.70 4.72 -11.99
N ARG A 24 -4.70 5.40 -11.41
CA ARG A 24 -3.33 4.92 -11.27
C ARG A 24 -3.17 3.92 -10.11
N PHE A 25 -3.91 2.82 -10.13
CA PHE A 25 -3.87 1.74 -9.12
C PHE A 25 -2.57 0.89 -9.14
N GLY A 26 -1.46 1.39 -9.71
CA GLY A 26 -0.26 0.62 -10.01
C GLY A 26 0.49 0.06 -8.79
N GLN A 27 0.33 0.68 -7.60
CA GLN A 27 0.93 0.21 -6.34
C GLN A 27 -0.04 0.17 -5.14
N GLU A 28 -1.28 0.64 -5.31
CA GLU A 28 -2.25 0.86 -4.23
C GLU A 28 -2.79 -0.45 -3.66
N ASN A 29 -3.16 -1.39 -4.53
CA ASN A 29 -3.82 -2.63 -4.14
C ASN A 29 -3.09 -3.94 -4.44
N PRO A 30 -2.24 -4.09 -5.48
CA PRO A 30 -1.78 -5.42 -5.91
C PRO A 30 -1.13 -6.27 -4.80
N PRO A 31 -0.30 -5.71 -3.89
CA PRO A 31 0.23 -6.48 -2.77
C PRO A 31 -0.82 -6.92 -1.76
N VAL A 32 -1.85 -6.09 -1.52
CA VAL A 32 -2.93 -6.32 -0.56
C VAL A 32 -3.92 -7.34 -1.13
N GLU A 33 -4.33 -7.18 -2.39
CA GLU A 33 -5.15 -8.15 -3.13
C GLU A 33 -4.52 -9.53 -3.12
N ARG A 34 -3.21 -9.65 -3.39
CA ARG A 34 -2.50 -10.93 -3.26
C ARG A 34 -2.52 -11.51 -1.85
N GLN A 35 -2.57 -10.69 -0.80
CA GLN A 35 -2.79 -11.23 0.56
C GLN A 35 -4.23 -11.70 0.74
N LEU A 36 -5.22 -10.94 0.26
CA LEU A 36 -6.63 -11.30 0.30
C LEU A 36 -6.94 -12.59 -0.49
N GLU A 37 -6.32 -12.78 -1.65
CA GLU A 37 -6.38 -14.02 -2.44
C GLU A 37 -5.80 -15.20 -1.65
N LYS A 38 -4.63 -15.01 -1.01
CA LYS A 38 -4.04 -16.03 -0.11
C LYS A 38 -4.92 -16.32 1.11
N PHE A 39 -5.81 -15.40 1.46
CA PHE A 39 -6.85 -15.56 2.47
C PHE A 39 -8.10 -16.28 1.95
N GLY A 40 -8.43 -16.20 0.66
CA GLY A 40 -9.57 -16.92 0.08
C GLY A 40 -9.23 -18.36 -0.32
N PHE A 41 -8.08 -18.56 -0.96
CA PHE A 41 -7.73 -19.83 -1.61
C PHE A 41 -7.15 -20.89 -0.65
N ASN A 42 -6.45 -20.47 0.41
CA ASN A 42 -5.57 -21.38 1.18
C ASN A 42 -6.05 -21.72 2.60
N VAL A 43 -7.29 -21.42 2.97
CA VAL A 43 -7.71 -21.52 4.39
C VAL A 43 -9.05 -22.15 4.67
N GLY A 44 -9.85 -22.53 3.67
CA GLY A 44 -11.16 -23.15 3.92
C GLY A 44 -11.92 -22.40 5.01
N LEU A 45 -11.93 -21.06 4.92
CA LEU A 45 -12.58 -20.24 5.95
C LEU A 45 -14.08 -20.48 5.83
N HIS A 46 -14.68 -20.95 6.92
CA HIS A 46 -16.12 -21.16 7.04
C HIS A 46 -16.68 -20.26 8.15
N GLY A 47 -17.94 -19.85 8.01
CA GLY A 47 -18.65 -19.03 8.99
C GLY A 47 -18.12 -17.59 9.10
N ASP A 48 -18.30 -16.98 10.28
CA ASP A 48 -18.07 -15.55 10.55
C ASP A 48 -16.68 -15.02 10.18
N ILE A 49 -15.67 -15.90 10.16
CA ILE A 49 -14.29 -15.55 9.82
C ILE A 49 -14.16 -15.19 8.32
N ALA A 50 -14.88 -15.91 7.46
CA ALA A 50 -14.91 -15.61 6.03
C ALA A 50 -15.65 -14.28 5.76
N GLY A 51 -16.79 -14.07 6.45
CA GLY A 51 -17.57 -12.83 6.35
C GLY A 51 -16.79 -11.59 6.81
N GLN A 52 -16.00 -11.71 7.88
CA GLN A 52 -15.19 -10.59 8.34
C GLN A 52 -14.07 -10.24 7.37
N ILE A 53 -13.39 -11.23 6.78
CA ILE A 53 -12.37 -10.97 5.76
C ILE A 53 -13.00 -10.28 4.55
N ALA A 54 -14.16 -10.74 4.07
CA ALA A 54 -14.88 -10.08 2.98
C ALA A 54 -15.21 -8.61 3.32
N THR A 55 -15.63 -8.35 4.57
CA THR A 55 -15.87 -6.99 5.06
C THR A 55 -14.61 -6.14 5.02
N PHE A 56 -13.46 -6.67 5.49
CA PHE A 56 -12.19 -5.93 5.42
C PHE A 56 -11.75 -5.68 3.97
N SER A 57 -11.91 -6.67 3.09
CA SER A 57 -11.62 -6.53 1.66
C SER A 57 -12.39 -5.37 1.03
N GLY A 58 -13.67 -5.21 1.36
CA GLY A 58 -14.48 -4.08 0.87
C GLY A 58 -14.08 -2.72 1.46
N GLN A 59 -13.59 -2.69 2.71
CA GLN A 59 -13.15 -1.45 3.36
C GLN A 59 -11.78 -0.95 2.86
N ILE A 60 -10.87 -1.86 2.51
CA ILE A 60 -9.50 -1.54 2.13
C ILE A 60 -9.45 -0.47 1.01
N PRO A 61 -10.09 -0.66 -0.18
CA PRO A 61 -10.04 0.33 -1.25
C PRO A 61 -10.55 1.70 -0.79
N SER A 62 -11.66 1.73 -0.06
CA SER A 62 -12.30 2.94 0.44
C SER A 62 -11.38 3.78 1.34
N THR A 63 -10.50 3.12 2.09
CA THR A 63 -9.52 3.79 2.96
C THR A 63 -8.22 4.18 2.27
N LEU A 64 -7.98 3.71 1.04
CA LEU A 64 -6.82 4.08 0.23
C LEU A 64 -7.14 5.22 -0.76
N LEU A 65 -8.41 5.62 -0.90
CA LEU A 65 -8.79 6.75 -1.74
C LEU A 65 -8.15 8.06 -1.26
N GLY A 66 -7.72 8.91 -2.19
CA GLY A 66 -6.99 10.15 -1.85
C GLY A 66 -7.76 11.16 -1.02
N ASN A 67 -9.09 11.19 -1.14
CA ASN A 67 -9.96 12.05 -0.35
C ASN A 67 -10.43 11.40 0.98
N SER A 68 -10.07 10.16 1.27
CA SER A 68 -10.44 9.53 2.54
C SER A 68 -9.64 10.10 3.73
N ASP A 69 -10.11 9.88 4.96
CA ASP A 69 -9.36 10.24 6.18
C ASP A 69 -7.94 9.64 6.12
N PRO A 70 -6.86 10.44 6.21
CA PRO A 70 -5.48 9.96 6.12
C PRO A 70 -5.11 8.98 7.24
N CYS A 71 -5.84 8.97 8.35
CA CYS A 71 -5.67 8.03 9.45
C CYS A 71 -6.55 6.77 9.31
N ALA A 72 -7.49 6.71 8.36
CA ALA A 72 -8.40 5.58 8.20
C ALA A 72 -7.66 4.27 7.86
N GLN A 73 -6.60 4.35 7.07
CA GLN A 73 -5.75 3.19 6.75
C GLN A 73 -5.13 2.60 8.02
N ALA A 74 -4.53 3.43 8.89
CA ALA A 74 -3.96 2.99 10.16
C ALA A 74 -5.02 2.39 11.10
N LYS A 75 -6.18 3.05 11.21
CA LYS A 75 -7.32 2.56 12.02
C LYS A 75 -7.83 1.20 11.52
N LEU A 76 -7.99 1.03 10.21
CA LEU A 76 -8.43 -0.23 9.62
C LEU A 76 -7.38 -1.33 9.81
N ALA A 77 -6.10 -1.02 9.62
CA ALA A 77 -5.02 -1.97 9.88
C ALA A 77 -5.01 -2.44 11.35
N ASP A 78 -5.19 -1.52 12.30
CA ASP A 78 -5.35 -1.85 13.73
C ASP A 78 -6.54 -2.79 13.97
N ARG A 79 -7.69 -2.54 13.32
CA ARG A 79 -8.87 -3.42 13.41
C ARG A 79 -8.59 -4.82 12.87
N ILE A 80 -7.87 -4.94 11.75
CA ILE A 80 -7.50 -6.23 11.14
C ILE A 80 -6.63 -7.03 12.11
N VAL A 81 -5.61 -6.40 12.70
CA VAL A 81 -4.75 -7.08 13.70
C VAL A 81 -5.55 -7.46 14.94
N HIS A 82 -6.34 -6.54 15.48
CA HIS A 82 -7.14 -6.78 16.68
C HIS A 82 -8.14 -7.93 16.49
N TYR A 83 -8.79 -8.00 15.32
CA TYR A 83 -9.66 -9.13 15.00
C TYR A 83 -8.88 -10.45 14.93
N GLY A 84 -7.71 -10.45 14.27
CA GLY A 84 -6.80 -11.59 14.25
C GLY A 84 -6.39 -12.08 15.65
N GLU A 85 -6.13 -11.17 16.58
CA GLU A 85 -5.73 -11.51 17.94
C GLU A 85 -6.90 -11.97 18.83
N SER A 86 -8.05 -11.29 18.71
CA SER A 86 -9.22 -11.52 19.60
C SER A 86 -10.13 -12.65 19.13
N LYS A 87 -10.24 -12.90 17.83
CA LYS A 87 -11.19 -13.86 17.26
C LYS A 87 -10.54 -15.10 16.67
N ILE A 88 -9.24 -15.06 16.35
CA ILE A 88 -8.57 -16.15 15.63
C ILE A 88 -7.64 -16.96 16.54
N ARG A 89 -8.10 -18.15 16.92
CA ARG A 89 -7.36 -19.10 17.76
C ARG A 89 -6.14 -19.71 17.05
N LYS A 90 -6.27 -20.07 15.78
CA LYS A 90 -5.19 -20.72 15.02
C LYS A 90 -4.06 -19.72 14.74
N ALA A 91 -2.88 -19.98 15.31
CA ALA A 91 -1.73 -19.08 15.21
C ALA A 91 -1.32 -18.79 13.76
N SER A 92 -1.38 -19.78 12.87
CA SER A 92 -1.06 -19.59 11.46
C SER A 92 -2.06 -18.69 10.72
N LEU A 93 -3.33 -18.69 11.11
CA LEU A 93 -4.33 -17.75 10.58
C LEU A 93 -4.08 -16.34 11.12
N ARG A 94 -3.83 -16.20 12.43
CA ARG A 94 -3.49 -14.89 13.03
C ARG A 94 -2.29 -14.23 12.36
N LYS A 95 -1.25 -15.01 12.05
CA LYS A 95 -0.10 -14.53 11.27
C LYS A 95 -0.51 -13.97 9.90
N ARG A 96 -1.51 -14.55 9.24
CA ARG A 96 -2.04 -14.00 7.97
C ARG A 96 -2.72 -12.65 8.20
N TYR A 97 -3.50 -12.48 9.28
CA TYR A 97 -4.15 -11.18 9.59
C TYR A 97 -3.11 -10.10 9.83
N ASN A 98 -2.07 -10.42 10.61
CA ASN A 98 -0.96 -9.52 10.84
C ASN A 98 -0.25 -9.16 9.52
N LYS A 99 0.00 -10.15 8.66
CA LYS A 99 0.61 -9.92 7.34
C LYS A 99 -0.25 -9.06 6.43
N LEU A 100 -1.57 -9.27 6.39
CA LEU A 100 -2.50 -8.43 5.64
C LEU A 100 -2.47 -6.99 6.15
N ALA A 101 -2.60 -6.78 7.46
CA ALA A 101 -2.55 -5.44 8.04
C ALA A 101 -1.21 -4.72 7.78
N MET A 102 -0.08 -5.42 7.93
CA MET A 102 1.24 -4.86 7.64
C MET A 102 1.41 -4.50 6.15
N THR A 103 0.95 -5.38 5.26
CA THR A 103 1.02 -5.15 3.80
C THR A 103 0.11 -3.99 3.40
N PHE A 104 -1.07 -3.91 4.01
CA PHE A 104 -2.02 -2.84 3.84
C PHE A 104 -1.51 -1.50 4.39
N MET A 105 -0.79 -1.47 5.52
CA MET A 105 -0.10 -0.26 5.99
C MET A 105 0.96 0.24 5.01
N ALA A 106 1.64 -0.68 4.33
CA ALA A 106 2.65 -0.36 3.32
C ALA A 106 2.07 -0.03 1.94
N ALA A 107 0.75 -0.14 1.77
CA ALA A 107 0.08 0.19 0.52
C ALA A 107 0.18 1.70 0.24
N GLU A 108 0.23 2.03 -1.05
CA GLU A 108 0.10 3.40 -1.50
C GLU A 108 -1.36 3.85 -1.33
N ARG A 109 -1.56 5.07 -0.86
CA ARG A 109 -2.87 5.72 -0.97
C ARG A 109 -2.97 6.34 -2.35
N ASN A 110 -4.09 6.12 -3.01
CA ASN A 110 -4.46 6.85 -4.21
C ASN A 110 -4.28 8.33 -3.95
N PHE A 111 -3.61 9.01 -4.86
CA PHE A 111 -3.28 10.40 -4.71
C PHE A 111 -3.82 11.16 -5.92
N ASP A 112 -4.54 12.25 -5.64
CA ASP A 112 -4.97 13.19 -6.67
C ASP A 112 -3.75 14.04 -7.07
N PRO A 113 -3.23 13.94 -8.31
CA PRO A 113 -2.01 14.63 -8.74
C PRO A 113 -2.09 16.16 -8.60
N THR A 114 -3.30 16.72 -8.49
CA THR A 114 -3.53 18.16 -8.31
C THR A 114 -3.48 18.62 -6.86
N LYS A 115 -3.39 17.71 -5.88
CA LYS A 115 -3.45 18.01 -4.45
C LYS A 115 -2.13 17.73 -3.73
N ALA A 116 -2.09 18.02 -2.44
CA ALA A 116 -1.05 17.51 -1.56
C ALA A 116 -1.48 16.14 -1.01
N PRO A 117 -0.63 15.09 -1.01
CA PRO A 117 -0.91 13.84 -0.34
C PRO A 117 -1.12 14.10 1.14
N LYS A 118 -1.88 13.21 1.77
CA LYS A 118 -2.21 13.33 3.18
C LYS A 118 -1.72 12.09 3.90
N PHE A 119 -0.97 12.33 4.98
CA PHE A 119 -0.52 11.27 5.88
C PHE A 119 -1.11 11.48 7.25
N CYS A 120 -1.31 10.39 7.99
CA CYS A 120 -1.88 10.46 9.32
C CYS A 120 -0.96 11.26 10.26
N LYS A 121 -1.50 12.34 10.83
CA LYS A 121 -0.82 13.24 11.78
C LYS A 121 -0.98 12.79 13.24
N ASP A 122 -1.86 11.83 13.51
CA ASP A 122 -2.08 11.30 14.85
C ASP A 122 -0.92 10.39 15.26
N ALA A 123 -0.10 10.84 16.23
CA ALA A 123 1.03 10.11 16.76
C ALA A 123 0.63 8.87 17.60
N SER A 124 -0.63 8.78 18.03
CA SER A 124 -1.15 7.58 18.68
C SER A 124 -1.38 6.43 17.71
N LEU A 125 -1.47 6.72 16.40
CA LEU A 125 -1.75 5.75 15.34
C LEU A 125 -0.50 5.37 14.52
N PRO A 126 -0.39 4.11 14.06
CA PRO A 126 -1.21 2.96 14.48
C PRO A 126 -1.04 2.65 15.97
N ARG A 127 -2.12 2.20 16.63
CA ARG A 127 -2.08 1.83 18.05
C ARG A 127 -1.31 0.53 18.25
N HIS A 128 -1.43 -0.40 17.30
CA HIS A 128 -0.82 -1.70 17.40
C HIS A 128 0.69 -1.63 17.11
N LYS A 129 1.51 -2.15 18.04
CA LYS A 129 2.98 -2.16 17.93
C LYS A 129 3.51 -2.82 16.65
N LEU A 130 2.78 -3.83 16.14
CA LEU A 130 3.12 -4.54 14.88
C LEU A 130 2.96 -3.69 13.62
N LEU A 131 2.32 -2.53 13.71
CA LEU A 131 2.05 -1.67 12.56
C LEU A 131 2.86 -0.38 12.62
N ARG A 132 3.40 -0.04 13.80
CA ARG A 132 4.21 1.15 13.98
C ARG A 132 5.46 1.09 13.08
N GLY A 133 5.79 2.24 12.49
CA GLY A 133 6.99 2.41 11.69
C GLY A 133 6.90 1.85 10.27
N ILE A 134 5.86 1.10 9.93
CA ILE A 134 5.54 0.79 8.53
C ILE A 134 5.04 2.09 7.89
N LEU A 135 5.71 2.52 6.84
CA LEU A 135 5.33 3.70 6.07
C LEU A 135 4.49 3.28 4.88
N PRO A 136 3.47 4.05 4.48
CA PRO A 136 2.83 3.88 3.18
C PRO A 136 3.84 4.16 2.07
N LYS A 137 3.58 3.60 0.89
CA LYS A 137 4.30 3.96 -0.33
C LYS A 137 3.91 5.36 -0.79
N VAL A 138 4.79 5.95 -1.58
CA VAL A 138 4.60 7.23 -2.27
C VAL A 138 4.52 6.98 -3.77
N ASP A 139 3.61 7.67 -4.44
CA ASP A 139 3.48 7.67 -5.90
C ASP A 139 4.85 7.94 -6.55
N PRO A 140 5.40 7.01 -7.36
CA PRO A 140 6.65 7.20 -8.08
C PRO A 140 6.66 8.39 -9.05
N SER A 141 5.49 8.83 -9.52
CA SER A 141 5.33 9.98 -10.42
C SER A 141 5.44 11.31 -9.68
N ARG A 142 5.18 11.33 -8.37
CA ARG A 142 5.68 12.37 -7.47
C ARG A 142 7.19 12.11 -7.33
N GLY A 143 8.01 13.02 -7.84
CA GLY A 143 9.47 12.86 -7.81
C GLY A 143 10.08 12.83 -6.39
N GLY A 144 11.17 13.57 -6.19
CA GLY A 144 11.61 13.90 -4.84
C GLY A 144 10.73 15.00 -4.24
N PRO A 145 10.72 15.16 -2.93
CA PRO A 145 10.10 16.33 -2.32
C PRO A 145 10.78 17.62 -2.78
N SER A 146 10.04 18.71 -2.86
CA SER A 146 10.51 19.98 -3.43
C SER A 146 11.65 20.65 -2.65
N ARG A 147 12.02 20.15 -1.46
CA ARG A 147 12.96 20.77 -0.51
C ARG A 147 14.14 19.87 -0.08
N GLY A 148 14.67 19.02 -0.97
CA GLY A 148 15.95 18.33 -0.73
C GLY A 148 15.88 17.03 0.09
N GLY A 149 14.79 16.27 -0.01
CA GLY A 149 14.63 14.94 0.60
C GLY A 149 14.96 13.77 -0.32
N ILE A 150 14.57 12.56 0.10
CA ILE A 150 14.79 11.34 -0.71
C ILE A 150 13.73 11.20 -1.81
N SER A 151 14.08 10.59 -2.94
CA SER A 151 13.10 10.31 -4.01
C SER A 151 12.00 9.34 -3.56
N ALA A 152 10.80 9.42 -4.18
CA ALA A 152 9.73 8.44 -3.97
C ALA A 152 10.21 6.99 -4.15
N ALA A 153 11.08 6.73 -5.14
CA ALA A 153 11.70 5.41 -5.32
C ALA A 153 12.53 4.97 -4.10
N LYS A 154 13.32 5.87 -3.50
CA LYS A 154 14.11 5.58 -2.31
C LYS A 154 13.21 5.42 -1.08
N ALA A 155 12.14 6.20 -0.96
CA ALA A 155 11.13 6.05 0.08
C ALA A 155 10.42 4.68 0.00
N ASN A 156 10.01 4.27 -1.20
CA ASN A 156 9.36 2.98 -1.43
C ASN A 156 10.29 1.78 -1.12
N ARG A 157 11.61 1.91 -1.37
CA ARG A 157 12.60 0.93 -0.92
C ARG A 157 12.70 0.88 0.60
N LEU A 158 12.65 2.03 1.29
CA LEU A 158 12.64 2.08 2.74
C LEU A 158 11.36 1.44 3.30
N THR A 159 10.20 1.74 2.73
CA THR A 159 8.91 1.09 3.06
C THR A 159 9.01 -0.42 2.93
N ALA A 160 9.50 -0.93 1.79
CA ALA A 160 9.70 -2.37 1.59
C ALA A 160 10.67 -2.99 2.62
N ARG A 161 11.76 -2.30 2.94
CA ARG A 161 12.72 -2.74 3.97
C ARG A 161 12.08 -2.80 5.35
N ARG A 162 11.33 -1.77 5.76
CA ARG A 162 10.65 -1.72 7.05
C ARG A 162 9.56 -2.78 7.16
N LEU A 163 8.77 -2.97 6.10
CA LEU A 163 7.79 -4.05 6.01
C LEU A 163 8.46 -5.42 6.19
N ARG A 164 9.57 -5.69 5.47
CA ARG A 164 10.31 -6.95 5.59
C ARG A 164 10.81 -7.19 7.02
N ILE A 165 11.39 -6.17 7.67
CA ILE A 165 11.82 -6.27 9.07
C ILE A 165 10.64 -6.66 9.98
N CYS A 166 9.47 -6.03 9.80
CA CYS A 166 8.28 -6.36 10.59
C CYS A 166 7.73 -7.77 10.31
N LEU A 167 7.81 -8.25 9.05
CA LEU A 167 7.37 -9.58 8.68
C LEU A 167 8.30 -10.68 9.22
N ASP A 168 9.61 -10.47 9.15
CA ASP A 168 10.62 -11.44 9.58
C ASP A 168 10.78 -11.43 11.11
N ASN A 169 10.69 -10.26 11.73
CA ASN A 169 10.82 -10.09 13.17
C ASN A 169 9.81 -9.06 13.73
N PRO A 170 8.59 -9.52 14.07
CA PRO A 170 7.50 -8.65 14.52
C PRO A 170 7.82 -7.81 15.78
N SER A 171 8.73 -8.27 16.66
CA SER A 171 9.14 -7.50 17.85
C SER A 171 10.04 -6.31 17.52
N ARG A 172 10.64 -6.30 16.32
CA ARG A 172 11.43 -5.16 15.81
C ARG A 172 10.57 -4.17 15.03
N CYS A 173 9.29 -4.46 14.83
CA CYS A 173 8.38 -3.49 14.25
C CYS A 173 8.19 -2.30 15.21
N GLY A 174 8.03 -1.09 14.68
CA GLY A 174 7.86 0.12 15.49
C GLY A 174 9.13 0.82 15.97
N LEU A 175 10.29 0.15 15.99
CA LEU A 175 11.56 0.79 16.40
C LEU A 175 11.90 2.02 15.55
N ALA A 176 11.53 1.98 14.27
CA ALA A 176 11.75 3.10 13.34
C ALA A 176 10.74 4.25 13.51
N ALA A 177 9.65 4.07 14.26
CA ALA A 177 8.65 5.11 14.46
C ALA A 177 9.05 6.09 15.57
N GLN A 178 9.71 5.63 16.63
CA GLN A 178 10.14 6.46 17.76
C GLN A 178 9.01 7.36 18.34
N GLY A 179 7.76 6.89 18.34
CA GLY A 179 6.60 7.65 18.80
C GLY A 179 6.06 8.71 17.83
N LYS A 180 6.67 8.87 16.65
CA LYS A 180 6.27 9.84 15.63
C LYS A 180 5.05 9.36 14.85
N SER A 181 4.21 10.31 14.43
CA SER A 181 3.13 10.03 13.47
C SER A 181 3.69 9.56 12.13
N ILE A 182 2.82 9.02 11.27
CA ILE A 182 3.21 8.67 9.90
C ILE A 182 3.65 9.93 9.15
N ALA A 183 2.92 11.04 9.32
CA ALA A 183 3.26 12.32 8.72
C ALA A 183 4.64 12.83 9.16
N ASP A 184 4.97 12.76 10.46
CA ASP A 184 6.28 13.19 10.96
C ASP A 184 7.42 12.34 10.38
N GLN A 185 7.25 11.02 10.33
CA GLN A 185 8.24 10.14 9.70
C GLN A 185 8.41 10.44 8.20
N MET A 186 7.34 10.79 7.49
CA MET A 186 7.42 11.19 6.08
C MET A 186 8.12 12.55 5.90
N ARG A 187 7.92 13.49 6.83
CA ARG A 187 8.66 14.77 6.85
C ARG A 187 10.15 14.57 7.06
N GLU A 188 10.57 13.60 7.88
CA GLU A 188 11.99 13.26 8.06
C GLU A 188 12.64 12.69 6.79
N LEU A 189 11.84 12.10 5.91
CA LEU A 189 12.28 11.70 4.57
C LEU A 189 12.29 12.88 3.58
N GLY A 190 11.97 14.08 4.06
CA GLY A 190 11.92 15.36 3.35
C GLY A 190 10.59 15.63 2.68
N PHE A 191 9.58 14.77 2.82
CA PHE A 191 8.29 15.02 2.20
C PHE A 191 7.42 15.96 3.06
N THR A 192 7.49 17.24 2.72
CA THR A 192 6.82 18.33 3.45
C THR A 192 5.55 18.83 2.78
N ASP A 193 5.33 18.47 1.52
CA ASP A 193 4.28 19.05 0.67
C ASP A 193 2.95 18.30 0.84
N PHE A 194 2.63 17.95 2.10
CA PHE A 194 1.52 17.11 2.54
C PHE A 194 0.67 17.87 3.57
N ASN A 195 -0.64 18.00 3.33
CA ASN A 195 -1.55 18.79 4.19
C ASN A 195 -2.67 17.97 4.82
#